data_AF-A0A4Y2JA69-F1
#
_entry.id   AF-A0A4Y2JA69-F1
#
_cell.length_a   1.000
_cell.length_b   1.000
_cell.length_c   1.000
_cell.angle_alpha   90.00
_cell.angle_beta   90.00
_cell.angle_gamma   90.00
#
_symmetry.space_group_name_H-M   'P 1'
#
loop_
_entity.id
_entity.type
_entity.pdbx_description
1 polymer ?
#
loop_
_entity_poly.entity_id
_entity_poly.type
_entity_poly.pdbx_seq_one_letter_code
_entity_poly.pdbx_strand_id
1 'polypeptide(L)'
;MDTMKKKISASGETSRKRKRENIHINRTVAAREICDVISNQVKERFCFISHYSAVSLLEAPKSQEYEKKFPTQILDQTTDAYSMLQKDRLKTELGVIYRSDFRNMTGAISLLQFIIENNLQTTFSETYKLLLIIVTIPMTTAEAERCFSTLKRVRHF
;
A
#
# COMPACT_ATOMS: atom_id res chain seq x y z
N MET A 1 -27.04 -55.69 -36.38
CA MET A 1 -25.83 -54.86 -36.25
C MET A 1 -26.11 -53.44 -35.70
N ASP A 2 -27.38 -53.03 -35.55
CA ASP A 2 -27.75 -51.68 -35.10
C ASP A 2 -27.61 -51.38 -33.60
N THR A 3 -27.66 -52.40 -32.73
CA THR A 3 -27.54 -52.21 -31.28
C THR A 3 -26.12 -51.80 -30.86
N MET A 4 -25.11 -52.17 -31.65
CA MET A 4 -23.70 -51.84 -31.39
C MET A 4 -23.38 -50.38 -31.75
N LYS A 5 -23.95 -49.85 -32.85
CA LYS A 5 -23.74 -48.45 -33.28
C LYS A 5 -24.38 -47.44 -32.31
N LYS A 6 -25.54 -47.76 -31.74
CA LYS A 6 -26.23 -46.88 -30.76
C LYS A 6 -25.48 -46.74 -29.43
N LYS A 7 -24.81 -47.80 -28.96
CA LYS A 7 -23.96 -47.75 -27.75
C LYS A 7 -22.69 -46.91 -27.93
N ILE A 8 -22.07 -46.95 -29.11
CA ILE A 8 -20.84 -46.19 -29.42
C ILE A 8 -21.15 -44.69 -29.53
N SER A 9 -22.27 -44.31 -30.15
CA SER A 9 -22.68 -42.90 -30.27
C SER A 9 -23.05 -42.27 -28.91
N ALA A 10 -23.74 -43.01 -28.04
CA ALA A 10 -24.10 -42.54 -26.69
C ALA A 10 -22.88 -42.41 -25.75
N SER A 11 -21.87 -43.26 -25.92
CA SER A 11 -20.60 -43.19 -25.17
C SER A 11 -19.74 -41.97 -25.58
N GLY A 12 -19.76 -41.60 -26.86
CA GLY A 12 -19.04 -40.43 -27.37
C GLY A 12 -19.62 -39.08 -26.90
N GLU A 13 -20.94 -38.96 -26.83
CA GLU A 13 -21.60 -37.73 -26.35
C GLU A 13 -21.48 -37.52 -24.84
N THR A 14 -21.58 -38.60 -24.05
CA THR A 14 -21.38 -38.55 -22.59
C THR A 14 -19.94 -38.19 -22.22
N SER A 15 -18.95 -38.68 -22.98
CA SER A 15 -17.54 -38.31 -22.81
C SER A 15 -17.26 -36.84 -23.17
N ARG A 16 -17.83 -36.32 -24.26
CA ARG A 16 -17.71 -34.90 -24.64
C ARG A 16 -18.39 -33.95 -23.65
N LYS A 17 -19.57 -34.30 -23.12
CA LYS A 17 -20.26 -33.54 -22.06
C LYS A 17 -19.41 -33.48 -20.79
N ARG A 18 -18.91 -34.64 -20.32
CA ARG A 18 -18.00 -34.71 -19.15
C ARG A 18 -16.73 -33.89 -19.34
N LYS A 19 -16.12 -33.88 -20.54
CA LYS A 19 -14.90 -33.10 -20.80
C LYS A 19 -15.16 -31.58 -20.75
N ARG A 20 -16.30 -31.11 -21.27
CA ARG A 20 -16.69 -29.67 -21.20
C ARG A 20 -17.04 -29.24 -19.78
N GLU A 21 -17.73 -30.10 -19.04
CA GLU A 21 -18.08 -29.90 -17.63
C GLU A 21 -16.81 -29.84 -16.75
N ASN A 22 -15.84 -30.74 -16.97
CA ASN A 22 -14.53 -30.69 -16.30
C ASN A 22 -13.73 -29.41 -16.64
N ILE A 23 -13.79 -28.90 -17.87
CA ILE A 23 -13.14 -27.62 -18.23
C ILE A 23 -13.81 -26.45 -17.50
N HIS A 24 -15.14 -26.47 -17.40
CA HIS A 24 -15.86 -25.42 -16.70
C HIS A 24 -15.57 -25.45 -15.20
N ILE A 25 -15.63 -26.63 -14.57
CA ILE A 25 -15.25 -26.84 -13.17
C ILE A 25 -13.81 -26.38 -12.92
N ASN A 26 -12.87 -26.74 -13.79
CA ASN A 26 -11.47 -26.33 -13.66
C ASN A 26 -11.31 -24.79 -13.77
N ARG A 27 -12.01 -24.14 -14.71
CA ARG A 27 -12.02 -22.66 -14.80
C ARG A 27 -12.65 -22.01 -13.57
N THR A 28 -13.70 -22.59 -13.00
CA THR A 28 -14.35 -22.08 -11.79
C THR A 28 -13.44 -22.24 -10.57
N VAL A 29 -12.71 -23.35 -10.46
CA VAL A 29 -11.71 -23.58 -9.40
C VAL A 29 -10.55 -22.59 -9.54
N ALA A 30 -9.96 -22.45 -10.73
CA ALA A 30 -8.90 -21.47 -10.98
C ALA A 30 -9.36 -20.02 -10.71
N ALA A 31 -10.59 -19.67 -11.09
CA ALA A 31 -11.15 -18.35 -10.79
C ALA A 31 -11.30 -18.13 -9.27
N ARG A 32 -11.72 -19.13 -8.50
CA ARG A 32 -11.77 -19.05 -7.04
C ARG A 32 -10.39 -18.87 -6.43
N GLU A 33 -9.39 -19.64 -6.87
CA GLU A 33 -8.01 -19.49 -6.41
C GLU A 33 -7.48 -18.08 -6.68
N ILE A 34 -7.76 -17.51 -7.85
CA ILE A 34 -7.41 -16.11 -8.16
C ILE A 34 -8.12 -15.14 -7.23
N CYS A 35 -9.42 -15.31 -6.98
CA CYS A 35 -10.19 -14.48 -6.05
C CYS A 35 -9.67 -14.57 -4.61
N ASP A 36 -9.26 -15.77 -4.17
CA ASP A 36 -8.68 -16.01 -2.85
C ASP A 36 -7.31 -15.34 -2.73
N VAL A 37 -6.46 -15.46 -3.76
CA VAL A 37 -5.17 -14.76 -3.83
C VAL A 37 -5.36 -13.25 -3.78
N ILE A 38 -6.29 -12.68 -4.57
CA ILE A 38 -6.58 -11.25 -4.55
C ILE A 38 -7.08 -10.83 -3.15
N SER A 39 -8.00 -11.59 -2.56
CA SER A 39 -8.51 -11.29 -1.22
C SER A 39 -7.42 -11.31 -0.15
N ASN A 40 -6.53 -12.29 -0.20
CA ASN A 40 -5.41 -12.40 0.72
C ASN A 40 -4.39 -11.28 0.50
N GLN A 41 -4.07 -10.95 -0.75
CA GLN A 41 -3.17 -9.84 -1.08
C GLN A 41 -3.75 -8.50 -0.63
N VAL A 42 -5.05 -8.26 -0.78
CA VAL A 42 -5.71 -7.05 -0.26
C VAL A 42 -5.60 -7.02 1.27
N LYS A 43 -5.91 -8.12 1.96
CA LYS A 43 -5.79 -8.17 3.42
C LYS A 43 -4.36 -7.94 3.90
N GLU A 44 -3.37 -8.59 3.28
CA GLU A 44 -1.96 -8.45 3.67
C GLU A 44 -1.44 -7.05 3.37
N ARG A 45 -1.74 -6.46 2.21
CA ARG A 45 -1.23 -5.14 1.82
C ARG A 45 -1.91 -4.00 2.56
N PHE A 46 -3.18 -4.15 2.92
CA PHE A 46 -3.96 -3.13 3.60
C PHE A 46 -4.22 -3.49 5.08
N CYS A 47 -3.49 -4.44 5.66
CA CYS A 47 -3.58 -4.74 7.10
C CYS A 47 -3.11 -3.56 7.95
N PHE A 48 -2.21 -2.73 7.43
CA PHE A 48 -1.67 -1.57 8.12
C PHE A 48 -1.78 -0.31 7.26
N ILE A 49 -2.85 0.46 7.50
CA ILE A 49 -3.15 1.71 6.78
C ILE A 49 -2.70 2.93 7.58
N SER A 50 -2.17 2.77 8.80
CA SER A 50 -1.81 3.91 9.66
C SER A 50 -0.69 4.78 9.09
N HIS A 51 0.11 4.26 8.15
CA HIS A 51 1.02 5.05 7.31
C HIS A 51 0.30 6.16 6.51
N TYR A 52 -0.95 5.94 6.12
CA TYR A 52 -1.76 6.90 5.38
C TYR A 52 -2.08 8.15 6.20
N SER A 53 -2.33 8.02 7.52
CA SER A 53 -2.60 9.19 8.36
C SER A 53 -1.39 10.12 8.43
N ALA A 54 -0.19 9.54 8.54
CA ALA A 54 1.08 10.28 8.49
C ALA A 54 1.25 11.03 7.15
N VAL A 55 1.01 10.36 6.02
CA VAL A 55 1.08 10.99 4.69
C VAL A 55 0.04 12.10 4.56
N SER A 56 -1.19 11.88 5.04
CA SER A 56 -2.26 12.85 4.89
C SER A 56 -2.00 14.14 5.68
N LEU A 57 -1.21 14.11 6.76
CA LEU A 57 -0.77 15.33 7.47
C LEU A 57 0.15 16.21 6.61
N LEU A 58 0.86 15.66 5.63
CA LEU A 58 1.82 16.40 4.80
C LEU A 58 1.29 16.66 3.37
N GLU A 59 0.03 16.36 3.10
CA GLU A 59 -0.59 16.63 1.81
C GLU A 59 -0.76 18.15 1.61
N ALA A 60 0.13 18.73 0.79
CA ALA A 60 0.10 20.13 0.37
C ALA A 60 -1.29 20.66 -0.04
N PRO A 61 -2.13 19.97 -0.85
CA PRO A 61 -3.44 20.48 -1.23
C PRO A 61 -4.42 20.64 -0.06
N LYS A 62 -4.23 19.91 1.05
CA LYS A 62 -5.06 20.03 2.26
C LYS A 62 -4.51 21.03 3.28
N SER A 63 -3.29 21.55 3.07
CA SER A 63 -2.63 22.48 4.00
C SER A 63 -3.45 23.75 4.27
N GLN A 64 -4.15 24.27 3.26
CA GLN A 64 -5.01 25.46 3.40
C GLN A 64 -6.27 25.18 4.25
N GLU A 65 -6.80 23.96 4.20
CA GLU A 65 -7.90 23.54 5.07
C GLU A 65 -7.40 23.32 6.50
N TYR A 66 -6.24 22.67 6.65
CA TYR A 66 -5.63 22.37 7.93
C TYR A 66 -5.14 23.60 8.69
N GLU A 67 -4.77 24.67 7.98
CA GLU A 67 -4.52 25.97 8.60
C GLU A 67 -5.77 26.51 9.31
N LYS A 68 -6.95 26.41 8.66
CA LYS A 68 -8.22 26.90 9.20
C LYS A 68 -8.77 25.97 10.28
N LYS A 69 -8.66 24.66 10.07
CA LYS A 69 -9.14 23.61 10.97
C LYS A 69 -8.08 22.53 11.08
N PHE A 70 -7.30 22.60 12.15
CA PHE A 70 -6.23 21.64 12.37
C PHE A 70 -6.77 20.20 12.46
N PRO A 71 -6.17 19.22 11.75
CA PRO A 71 -6.67 17.84 11.68
C PRO A 71 -6.28 17.03 12.93
N THR A 72 -6.87 17.36 14.08
CA THR A 72 -6.53 16.71 15.36
C THR A 72 -6.76 15.21 15.34
N GLN A 73 -7.83 14.73 14.70
CA GLN A 73 -8.09 13.28 14.61
C GLN A 73 -6.99 12.53 13.86
N ILE A 74 -6.46 13.10 12.77
CA ILE A 74 -5.40 12.48 11.96
C ILE A 74 -4.06 12.55 12.70
N LEU A 75 -3.83 13.65 13.43
CA LEU A 75 -2.67 13.76 14.33
C LEU A 75 -2.69 12.65 15.37
N ASP A 76 -3.84 12.45 16.03
CA ASP A 76 -4.00 11.44 17.09
C ASP A 76 -3.71 10.03 16.55
N GLN A 77 -4.34 9.67 15.43
CA GLN A 77 -4.09 8.39 14.75
C GLN A 77 -2.62 8.19 14.38
N THR A 78 -1.94 9.26 13.96
CA THR A 78 -0.53 9.20 13.59
C THR A 78 0.35 9.02 14.83
N THR A 79 0.09 9.72 15.92
CA THR A 79 0.85 9.56 17.17
C THR A 79 0.58 8.23 17.85
N ASP A 80 -0.61 7.66 17.68
CA ASP A 80 -0.93 6.31 18.16
C ASP A 80 -0.17 5.24 17.36
N ALA A 81 -0.04 5.42 16.04
CA ALA A 81 0.72 4.52 15.18
C ALA A 81 2.24 4.65 15.36
N TYR A 82 2.72 5.85 15.71
CA TYR A 82 4.13 6.16 15.89
C TYR A 82 4.35 6.82 17.25
N SER A 83 4.35 5.99 18.30
CA SER A 83 4.51 6.43 19.69
C SER A 83 5.83 7.17 20.00
N MET A 84 6.81 7.12 19.09
CA MET A 84 8.04 7.90 19.19
C MET A 84 7.87 9.38 18.85
N LEU A 85 6.75 9.77 18.23
CA LEU A 85 6.45 11.15 17.88
C LEU A 85 5.82 11.90 19.05
N GLN A 86 6.32 13.09 19.34
CA GLN A 86 5.75 13.95 20.39
C GLN A 86 4.58 14.78 19.84
N LYS A 87 3.36 14.44 20.27
CA LYS A 87 2.10 15.00 19.77
C LYS A 87 2.05 16.53 19.79
N ASP A 88 2.28 17.16 20.94
CA ASP A 88 2.13 18.61 21.08
C ASP A 88 3.18 19.39 20.27
N ARG A 89 4.38 18.83 20.19
CA ARG A 89 5.47 19.40 19.40
C ARG A 89 5.20 19.26 17.91
N LEU A 90 4.81 18.07 17.46
CA LEU A 90 4.41 17.81 16.06
C LEU A 90 3.24 18.72 15.64
N LYS A 91 2.24 18.90 16.51
CA LYS A 91 1.12 19.83 16.26
C LYS A 91 1.59 21.26 16.01
N THR A 92 2.52 21.73 16.82
CA THR A 92 3.06 23.09 16.73
C THR A 92 3.89 23.26 15.46
N GLU A 93 4.78 22.31 15.18
CA GLU A 93 5.62 22.29 13.98
C GLU A 93 4.78 22.25 12.69
N LEU A 94 3.78 21.35 12.61
CA LEU A 94 2.84 21.29 11.48
C LEU A 94 2.02 22.57 11.34
N GLY A 95 1.63 23.18 12.46
CA GLY A 95 0.93 24.46 12.46
C GLY A 95 1.75 25.58 11.81
N VAL A 96 3.08 25.59 12.00
CA VAL A 96 3.98 26.53 11.31
C VAL A 96 4.03 26.20 9.82
N ILE A 97 4.24 24.94 9.46
CA ILE A 97 4.34 24.48 8.06
C ILE A 97 3.09 24.82 7.26
N TYR A 98 1.89 24.64 7.83
CA TYR A 98 0.63 24.97 7.16
C TYR A 98 0.42 26.47 6.98
N ARG A 99 1.03 27.32 7.81
CA ARG A 99 0.87 28.78 7.78
C ARG A 99 1.87 29.49 6.88
N SER A 100 3.06 28.92 6.70
CA SER A 100 4.17 29.60 6.02
C SER A 100 4.32 29.16 4.56
N ASP A 101 5.33 29.69 3.86
CA ASP A 101 5.52 29.50 2.41
C ASP A 101 5.84 28.05 2.00
N PHE A 102 6.01 27.14 2.96
CA PHE A 102 6.16 25.70 2.71
C PHE A 102 4.97 25.07 1.99
N ARG A 103 3.81 25.75 1.93
CA ARG A 103 2.64 25.30 1.15
C ARG A 103 2.95 25.05 -0.32
N ASN A 104 3.92 25.79 -0.87
CA ASN A 104 4.32 25.66 -2.27
C ASN A 104 5.28 24.49 -2.51
N MET A 105 5.76 23.83 -1.45
CA MET A 105 6.66 22.68 -1.56
C MET A 105 5.85 21.42 -1.74
N THR A 106 5.80 20.95 -2.99
CA THR A 106 5.01 19.80 -3.38
C THR A 106 5.72 18.50 -3.00
N GLY A 107 5.30 17.90 -1.88
CA GLY A 107 5.65 16.53 -1.51
C GLY A 107 6.68 16.41 -0.36
N ALA A 108 6.66 15.23 0.27
CA ALA A 108 7.48 14.93 1.45
C ALA A 108 8.98 15.04 1.18
N ILE A 109 9.45 14.62 0.00
CA ILE A 109 10.89 14.65 -0.34
C ILE A 109 11.40 16.09 -0.42
N SER A 110 10.68 16.98 -1.09
CA SER A 110 11.06 18.39 -1.22
C SER A 110 11.08 19.10 0.14
N LEU A 111 10.10 18.80 1.01
CA LEU A 111 10.09 19.32 2.38
C LEU A 111 11.26 18.80 3.21
N LEU A 112 11.59 17.51 3.08
CA LEU A 112 12.73 16.90 3.77
C LEU A 112 14.07 17.51 3.33
N GLN A 113 14.28 17.67 2.02
CA GLN A 113 15.49 18.27 1.46
C GLN A 113 15.69 19.69 1.99
N PHE A 114 14.65 20.51 1.98
CA PHE A 114 14.73 21.87 2.50
C PHE A 114 15.06 21.93 3.99
N ILE A 115 14.46 21.07 4.81
CA ILE A 115 14.76 21.00 6.25
C ILE A 115 16.24 20.67 6.47
N ILE A 116 16.80 19.79 5.64
CA ILE A 116 18.22 19.41 5.70
C ILE A 116 19.12 20.57 5.24
N GLU A 117 18.84 21.14 4.08
CA GLU A 117 19.64 22.21 3.46
C GLU A 117 19.70 23.47 4.32
N ASN A 118 18.62 23.77 5.05
CA ASN A 118 18.52 24.95 5.91
C ASN A 118 18.88 24.66 7.39
N ASN A 119 19.38 23.47 7.72
CA ASN A 119 19.72 23.05 9.09
C ASN A 119 18.55 23.20 10.10
N LEU A 120 17.33 22.93 9.65
CA LEU A 120 16.12 23.09 10.46
C LEU A 120 15.69 21.80 11.18
N GLN A 121 16.54 20.76 11.20
CA GLN A 121 16.21 19.46 11.79
C GLN A 121 15.93 19.55 13.30
N THR A 122 16.56 20.48 14.01
CA THR A 122 16.33 20.69 15.44
C THR A 122 15.02 21.46 15.71
N THR A 123 14.70 22.43 14.84
CA THR A 123 13.49 23.24 14.88
C THR A 123 12.25 22.40 14.54
N PHE A 124 12.31 21.64 13.44
CA PHE A 124 11.23 20.77 12.96
C PHE A 124 11.53 19.30 13.27
N SER A 125 11.91 19.00 14.51
CA SER A 125 12.41 17.68 14.88
C SER A 125 11.39 16.55 14.75
N GLU A 126 10.11 16.81 15.05
CA GLU A 126 9.08 15.78 14.96
C GLU A 126 8.59 15.61 13.52
N THR A 127 8.50 16.71 12.79
CA THR A 127 8.19 16.71 11.35
C THR A 127 9.30 16.03 10.57
N TYR A 128 10.57 16.26 10.93
CA TYR A 128 11.71 15.60 10.32
C TYR A 128 11.68 14.08 10.53
N LYS A 129 11.37 13.61 11.75
CA LYS A 129 11.14 12.18 12.02
C LYS A 129 9.97 11.64 11.19
N LEU A 130 8.85 12.36 11.15
CA LEU A 130 7.68 11.97 10.37
C LEU A 130 7.99 11.86 8.87
N LEU A 131 8.76 12.80 8.34
CA LEU A 131 9.22 12.80 6.95
C LEU A 131 10.16 11.63 6.65
N LEU A 132 11.11 11.33 7.55
CA LEU A 132 11.98 10.16 7.42
C LEU A 132 11.17 8.86 7.36
N ILE A 133 10.17 8.72 8.25
CA ILE A 133 9.25 7.57 8.20
C ILE A 133 8.58 7.52 6.83
N ILE A 134 7.95 8.61 6.39
CA ILE A 134 7.17 8.63 5.14
C ILE A 134 8.03 8.29 3.92
N VAL A 135 9.23 8.86 3.83
CA VAL A 135 10.15 8.65 2.69
C VAL A 135 10.76 7.25 2.68
N THR A 136 10.83 6.58 3.83
CA THR A 136 11.38 5.21 3.96
C THR A 136 10.33 4.12 3.87
N ILE A 137 9.03 4.46 3.83
CA ILE A 137 7.98 3.48 3.56
C ILE A 137 8.13 2.97 2.12
N PRO A 138 8.33 1.66 1.91
CA PRO A 138 8.45 1.12 0.57
C PRO A 138 7.14 1.34 -0.19
N MET A 139 7.20 2.10 -1.28
CA MET A 139 6.03 2.48 -2.09
C MET A 139 5.42 1.27 -2.81
N THR A 140 6.17 0.16 -2.97
CA THR A 140 5.71 -1.07 -3.61
C THR A 140 6.24 -2.32 -2.90
N THR A 141 5.37 -3.32 -2.67
CA THR A 141 5.76 -4.62 -2.08
C THR A 141 6.73 -5.41 -2.98
N ALA A 142 6.76 -5.13 -4.28
CA ALA A 142 7.66 -5.76 -5.25
C ALA A 142 9.14 -5.41 -5.03
N GLU A 143 9.44 -4.32 -4.32
CA GLU A 143 10.81 -3.88 -4.08
C GLU A 143 11.58 -4.86 -3.19
N ALA A 144 10.95 -5.33 -2.10
CA ALA A 144 11.50 -6.35 -1.22
C ALA A 144 11.65 -7.71 -1.92
N GLU A 145 10.67 -8.10 -2.75
CA GLU A 145 10.71 -9.36 -3.52
C GLU A 145 11.82 -9.36 -4.58
N ARG A 146 12.04 -8.21 -5.25
CA ARG A 146 13.12 -8.03 -6.25
C ARG A 146 14.50 -8.12 -5.60
N CYS A 147 14.67 -7.52 -4.42
CA CYS A 147 15.89 -7.64 -3.62
C CYS A 147 16.15 -9.10 -3.20
N PHE A 148 15.12 -9.81 -2.72
CA PHE A 148 15.25 -11.22 -2.34
C PHE A 148 15.55 -12.16 -3.51
N SER A 149 14.93 -11.92 -4.67
CA SER A 149 15.23 -12.68 -5.90
C SER A 149 16.68 -12.52 -6.34
N THR A 150 17.25 -11.32 -6.16
CA THR A 150 18.66 -11.05 -6.49
C THR A 150 19.60 -11.74 -5.50
N LEU A 151 19.29 -11.67 -4.20
CA LEU A 151 20.02 -12.37 -3.14
C LEU A 151 20.03 -13.89 -3.32
N LYS A 152 18.88 -14.50 -3.67
CA LYS A 152 18.80 -15.93 -4.00
C LYS A 152 19.72 -16.32 -5.15
N ARG A 153 19.81 -15.49 -6.19
CA ARG A 153 20.68 -15.74 -7.33
C ARG A 153 22.16 -15.72 -6.95
N VAL A 154 22.58 -14.78 -6.09
CA VAL A 154 23.96 -14.69 -5.59
C VAL A 154 24.31 -15.85 -4.64
N ARG A 155 23.37 -16.30 -3.81
CA ARG A 155 23.56 -17.43 -2.88
C ARG A 155 23.69 -18.79 -3.57
N HIS A 156 23.19 -18.91 -4.80
CA HIS A 156 23.26 -20.13 -5.60
C HIS A 156 24.46 -20.17 -6.56
N PHE A 157 25.32 -19.14 -6.56
CA PHE A 157 26.67 -19.21 -7.15
C PHE A 157 27.67 -19.69 -6.09
#